data_AF-A0A5E4QHT2-F1
#
_entry.id   AF-A0A5E4QHT2-F1
#
_cell.length_a   1.000
_cell.length_b   1.000
_cell.length_c   1.000
_cell.angle_alpha   90.00
_cell.angle_beta   90.00
_cell.angle_gamma   90.00
#
_symmetry.space_group_name_H-M   'P 1'
#
loop_
_entity.id
_entity.type
_entity.pdbx_description
1 polymer ?
#
loop_
_entity_poly.entity_id
_entity_poly.type
_entity_poly.pdbx_seq_one_letter_code
_entity_poly.pdbx_strand_id
1 'polypeptide(L)' 'MSLWSSINRLVFKRTSTFALAVASGTFFFERTFDVISQSIFENINRGKLWKDIKHKYEE' A
#
# COMPACT_ATOMS: atom_id res chain seq x y z
N MET A 1 -14.95 -5.76 -26.29
CA MET A 1 -13.54 -6.13 -25.99
C MET A 1 -13.43 -6.42 -24.50
N SER A 2 -12.69 -7.43 -24.09
CA SER A 2 -12.53 -7.80 -22.68
C SER A 2 -11.58 -6.83 -21.96
N LEU A 3 -11.83 -6.55 -20.68
CA LEU A 3 -10.94 -5.76 -19.82
C LEU A 3 -9.52 -6.32 -19.83
N TRP A 4 -9.39 -7.64 -19.76
CA TRP A 4 -8.11 -8.35 -19.82
C TRP A 4 -7.35 -8.07 -21.13
N SER A 5 -8.06 -8.12 -22.26
CA SER A 5 -7.45 -7.87 -23.57
C SER A 5 -6.93 -6.44 -23.71
N SER A 6 -7.56 -5.48 -23.01
CA SER A 6 -7.17 -4.07 -23.01
C SER A 6 -5.93 -3.85 -22.13
N ILE A 7 -5.93 -4.40 -20.91
CA ILE A 7 -4.79 -4.29 -20.00
C ILE A 7 -3.55 -4.97 -20.59
N ASN A 8 -3.70 -6.17 -21.18
CA ASN A 8 -2.59 -6.86 -21.82
C ASN A 8 -1.97 -6.03 -22.94
N ARG A 9 -2.80 -5.42 -23.80
CA ARG A 9 -2.32 -4.59 -24.91
C ARG A 9 -1.64 -3.30 -24.43
N LEU A 10 -2.17 -2.66 -23.38
CA LEU A 10 -1.72 -1.34 -22.92
C LEU A 10 -0.53 -1.40 -21.96
N VAL A 11 -0.48 -2.42 -21.10
CA VAL A 11 0.49 -2.49 -19.98
C VAL A 11 1.50 -3.61 -20.22
N PHE A 12 1.04 -4.83 -20.46
CA PHE A 12 1.90 -6.02 -20.43
C PHE A 12 2.62 -6.34 -21.75
N LYS A 13 2.12 -5.85 -22.90
CA LYS A 13 2.65 -6.22 -24.23
C LYS A 13 4.02 -5.59 -24.56
N ARG A 14 4.36 -4.42 -24.00
CA ARG A 14 5.65 -3.76 -24.23
C ARG A 14 6.45 -3.71 -22.94
N THR A 15 7.72 -4.12 -22.98
CA THR A 15 8.58 -4.16 -21.79
C THR A 15 8.77 -2.78 -21.16
N SER A 16 8.84 -1.72 -21.95
CA SER A 16 8.97 -0.34 -21.44
C SER A 16 7.73 0.14 -20.69
N THR A 17 6.53 -0.11 -21.21
CA THR A 17 5.27 0.25 -20.52
C THR A 17 5.06 -0.63 -19.29
N PHE A 18 5.47 -1.89 -19.36
CA PHE A 18 5.42 -2.80 -18.23
C PHE A 18 6.34 -2.33 -17.10
N ALA A 19 7.59 -1.98 -17.39
CA ALA A 19 8.54 -1.48 -16.40
C ALA A 19 8.03 -0.18 -15.74
N LEU A 20 7.47 0.75 -16.52
CA LEU A 20 6.88 1.98 -16.00
C LEU A 20 5.66 1.70 -15.11
N ALA A 21 4.80 0.77 -15.50
CA ALA A 21 3.63 0.37 -14.70
C ALA A 21 4.04 -0.30 -13.38
N VAL A 22 5.07 -1.14 -13.38
CA VAL A 22 5.61 -1.74 -12.16
C VAL A 22 6.22 -0.67 -11.26
N ALA A 23 7.09 0.21 -11.78
CA ALA A 23 7.74 1.24 -10.98
C ALA A 23 6.74 2.21 -10.33
N SER A 24 5.77 2.70 -11.12
CA SER A 24 4.69 3.54 -10.60
C SER A 24 3.79 2.78 -9.62
N GLY A 25 3.43 1.54 -9.95
CA GLY A 25 2.62 0.67 -9.09
C GLY A 25 3.28 0.44 -7.73
N THR A 26 4.57 0.13 -7.69
CA THR A 26 5.33 -0.08 -6.46
C THR A 26 5.34 1.18 -5.59
N PHE A 27 5.57 2.36 -6.16
CA PHE A 27 5.59 3.62 -5.41
C PHE A 27 4.28 3.88 -4.65
N PHE A 28 3.13 3.68 -5.31
CA PHE A 28 1.83 3.86 -4.66
C PHE A 28 1.48 2.69 -3.73
N PHE A 29 1.86 1.47 -4.11
CA PHE A 29 1.61 0.27 -3.31
C PHE A 29 2.34 0.33 -1.97
N GLU A 30 3.62 0.70 -1.95
CA GLU A 30 4.44 0.81 -0.75
C GLU A 30 3.73 1.68 0.30
N ARG A 31 3.39 2.92 -0.06
CA ARG A 31 2.76 3.86 0.87
C ARG A 31 1.40 3.40 1.35
N THR A 32 0.58 2.85 0.45
CA THR A 32 -0.77 2.39 0.79
C THR A 32 -0.73 1.16 1.69
N PHE A 33 0.14 0.21 1.37
CA PHE A 33 0.30 -1.03 2.13
C PHE A 33 0.85 -0.75 3.53
N ASP A 34 1.83 0.14 3.65
CA ASP A 34 2.38 0.58 4.93
C ASP A 34 1.28 1.13 5.86
N VAL A 35 0.49 2.11 5.39
CA VAL A 35 -0.61 2.70 6.17
C VAL A 35 -1.65 1.65 6.59
N ILE A 36 -2.04 0.77 5.67
CA ILE A 36 -3.04 -0.27 5.96
C ILE A 36 -2.49 -1.25 6.99
N SER A 37 -1.25 -1.73 6.79
CA SER A 37 -0.62 -2.70 7.67
C SER A 37 -0.44 -2.14 9.09
N GLN A 38 0.01 -0.89 9.20
CA GLN A 38 0.10 -0.18 10.47
C GLN A 38 -1.29 -0.06 11.10
N SER A 39 -2.32 0.38 10.36
CA SER A 39 -3.68 0.50 10.91
C SER A 39 -4.21 -0.84 11.43
N ILE A 40 -3.96 -1.94 10.73
CA ILE A 40 -4.36 -3.29 11.17
C ILE A 40 -3.62 -3.66 12.46
N PHE A 41 -2.30 -3.48 12.48
CA PHE A 41 -1.47 -3.78 13.64
C PHE A 41 -1.89 -2.97 14.87
N GLU A 42 -2.15 -1.68 14.67
CA GLU A 42 -2.62 -0.78 15.72
C GLU A 42 -4.00 -1.16 16.23
N ASN A 43 -4.90 -1.57 15.33
CA ASN A 43 -6.24 -2.01 15.70
C ASN A 43 -6.21 -3.30 16.55
N ILE A 44 -5.33 -4.24 16.21
CA ILE A 44 -5.16 -5.49 16.95
C ILE A 44 -4.54 -5.25 18.33
N ASN A 45 -3.63 -4.28 18.45
CA ASN A 45 -2.88 -4.00 19.68
C ASN A 45 -3.39 -2.76 20.44
N ARG A 46 -4.65 -2.35 20.22
CA ARG A 46 -5.24 -1.21 20.92
C ARG A 46 -5.09 -1.33 22.43
N GLY A 47 -4.65 -0.26 23.06
CA GLY A 47 -4.46 -0.13 24.51
C GLY A 47 -3.16 -0.74 25.02
N LYS A 48 -2.38 -1.41 24.18
CA LYS A 48 -1.05 -1.96 24.54
C LYS A 48 0.10 -1.12 23.99
N LEU A 49 -0.15 -0.36 22.92
CA LEU A 49 0.90 0.41 22.25
C LEU A 49 1.23 1.66 23.06
N TRP A 50 2.51 2.07 23.04
CA TRP A 50 2.95 3.28 23.73
C TRP A 50 2.09 4.48 23.35
N LYS A 51 1.83 4.69 22.06
CA LYS A 51 0.96 5.78 21.56
C LYS A 51 -0.44 5.81 22.19
N ASP A 52 -0.97 4.68 22.66
CA ASP A 52 -2.28 4.61 23.29
C ASP A 52 -2.22 4.99 24.78
N ILE A 53 -1.07 4.79 25.44
CA ILE A 53 -0.87 5.07 26.88
C ILE A 53 -0.03 6.32 27.15
N LYS A 54 0.59 6.88 26.11
CA LYS A 54 1.52 8.02 26.16
C LYS A 54 0.93 9.23 26.88
N HIS A 55 -0.36 9.51 26.65
CA HIS A 55 -1.11 10.59 27.31
C HIS A 55 -1.18 10.47 28.85
N LYS A 56 -0.83 9.33 29.42
CA LYS A 56 -0.79 9.13 30.88
C LYS A 56 0.54 9.54 31.50
N TYR A 57 1.56 9.75 30.67
CA TYR A 57 2.95 9.92 31.11
C TYR A 57 3.64 11.15 30.51
N GLU A 58 2.98 11.83 29.57
CA GLU A 58 3.43 13.13 29.07
C GLU A 58 2.61 14.22 29.76
N GLU A 59 3.30 15.21 30.33
CA GLU A 59 2.72 16.41 30.96
C GLU A 59 1.98 17.30 29.95
#